data_AF-A0A258LAS9-F1
#
_entry.id   AF-A0A258LAS9-F1
#
_cell.length_a   1.000
_cell.length_b   1.000
_cell.length_c   1.000
_cell.angle_alpha   90.00
_cell.angle_beta   90.00
_cell.angle_gamma   90.00
#
_symmetry.space_group_name_H-M   'P 1'
#
loop_
_entity.id
_entity.type
_entity.pdbx_description
1 polymer ?
#
loop_
_entity_poly.entity_id
_entity_poly.type
_entity_poly.pdbx_seq_one_letter_code
_entity_poly.pdbx_strand_id
1 'polypeptide(L)' 'MVDVSGKDETVREATAKGRVKMLAETLALISTGSAPKGDVLAAARLAGIMAAKKTSDLI' A
#
# COMPACT_ATOMS: atom_id res chain seq x y z
N MET A 1 -15.72 -14.02 -11.93
CA MET A 1 -15.85 -12.61 -12.35
C MET A 1 -17.30 -12.33 -12.70
N VAL A 2 -17.87 -11.21 -12.26
CA VAL A 2 -19.27 -10.83 -12.55
C VAL A 2 -19.26 -9.87 -13.75
N ASP A 3 -20.17 -10.05 -14.70
CA ASP A 3 -20.32 -9.13 -15.81
C ASP A 3 -20.80 -7.76 -15.33
N VAL A 4 -20.13 -6.72 -15.79
CA VAL A 4 -20.39 -5.31 -15.46
C VAL A 4 -20.55 -4.44 -16.71
N SER A 5 -20.62 -5.04 -17.90
CA SER A 5 -20.70 -4.36 -19.20
C SER A 5 -21.89 -3.40 -19.32
N GLY A 6 -23.03 -3.71 -18.68
CA GLY A 6 -24.23 -2.88 -18.68
C GLY A 6 -24.27 -1.76 -17.63
N LYS A 7 -23.18 -1.53 -16.87
CA LYS A 7 -23.13 -0.46 -15.86
C LYS A 7 -22.59 0.82 -16.47
N ASP A 8 -23.14 1.96 -16.07
CA ASP A 8 -22.67 3.27 -16.51
C ASP A 8 -21.22 3.56 -16.05
N GLU A 9 -20.42 4.09 -16.96
CA GLU A 9 -19.09 4.62 -16.67
C GLU A 9 -19.21 5.89 -15.82
N THR A 10 -18.55 5.87 -14.67
CA THR A 10 -18.59 6.94 -13.66
C THR A 10 -17.21 7.06 -13.02
N VAL A 11 -16.88 8.24 -12.51
CA VAL A 11 -15.66 8.41 -11.70
C VAL A 11 -15.87 7.68 -10.37
N ARG A 12 -14.94 6.79 -10.03
CA ARG A 12 -15.01 5.96 -8.81
C ARG A 12 -13.75 6.14 -8.00
N GLU A 13 -13.92 6.42 -6.72
CA GLU A 13 -12.83 6.60 -5.76
C GLU A 13 -13.06 5.75 -4.51
N ALA A 14 -11.97 5.29 -3.91
CA ALA A 14 -12.01 4.53 -2.66
C ALA A 14 -10.79 4.89 -1.81
N THR A 15 -10.98 4.96 -0.49
CA THR A 15 -9.89 5.18 0.48
C THR A 15 -9.86 4.04 1.48
N ALA A 16 -8.68 3.45 1.69
CA ALA A 16 -8.43 2.43 2.71
C ALA A 16 -7.31 2.88 3.65
N LYS A 17 -7.30 2.36 4.89
CA LYS A 17 -6.25 2.62 5.89
C LYS A 17 -5.80 1.33 6.55
N GLY A 18 -4.52 1.27 6.91
CA GLY A 18 -3.91 0.16 7.64
C GLY A 18 -2.90 0.67 8.66
N ARG A 19 -2.52 -0.16 9.62
CA ARG A 19 -1.48 0.14 10.61
C ARG A 19 -0.60 -1.07 10.88
N VAL A 20 0.68 -0.82 11.15
CA VAL A 20 1.64 -1.84 11.58
C VAL A 20 2.07 -1.52 13.00
N LYS A 21 1.85 -2.46 13.92
CA LYS A 21 2.32 -2.33 15.30
C LYS A 21 3.77 -2.84 15.39
N MET A 22 4.63 -2.08 16.06
CA MET A 22 6.04 -2.41 16.24
C MET A 22 6.54 -1.89 17.60
N LEU A 23 7.77 -2.24 17.96
CA LEU A 23 8.45 -1.70 19.15
C LEU A 23 8.81 -0.22 18.92
N ALA A 24 8.92 0.55 20.01
CA ALA A 24 9.29 1.96 19.94
C ALA A 24 10.68 2.16 19.31
N GLU A 25 11.64 1.29 19.62
CA GLU A 25 12.99 1.30 19.05
C GLU A 25 12.97 1.10 17.53
N THR A 26 12.10 0.23 17.02
CA THR A 26 11.94 0.01 15.57
C THR A 26 11.43 1.27 14.88
N LEU A 27 10.43 1.94 15.48
CA LEU A 27 9.90 3.19 14.93
C LEU A 27 10.97 4.29 14.93
N ALA A 28 11.79 4.36 15.98
CA ALA A 28 12.89 5.31 16.04
C ALA A 28 13.89 5.10 14.89
N LEU A 29 14.32 3.86 14.65
CA LEU A 29 15.23 3.51 13.54
C LEU A 29 14.66 3.87 12.16
N ILE A 30 13.36 3.65 11.95
CA ILE A 30 12.69 4.02 10.70
C ILE A 30 12.65 5.55 10.56
N SER A 31 12.35 6.26 11.64
CA SER A 31 12.22 7.73 11.63
C SER A 31 13.56 8.44 11.41
N THR A 32 14.67 7.85 11.85
CA THR A 32 16.03 8.39 11.60
C THR A 32 16.64 7.92 10.29
N GLY A 33 15.95 7.06 9.53
CA GLY A 33 16.48 6.50 8.27
C GLY A 33 17.66 5.53 8.47
N SER A 34 17.88 5.04 9.69
CA SER A 34 19.02 4.20 10.06
C SER A 34 18.70 2.71 10.01
N ALA A 35 17.59 2.32 9.38
CA ALA A 35 17.21 0.93 9.25
C ALA A 35 18.22 0.17 8.37
N PRO A 36 18.63 -1.07 8.73
CA PRO A 36 19.64 -1.83 7.98
C PRO A 36 19.31 -2.11 6.51
N LYS A 37 18.02 -2.05 6.16
CA LYS A 37 17.51 -2.30 4.80
C LYS A 37 17.30 -1.02 3.99
N GLY A 38 17.76 0.13 4.49
CA GLY A 38 17.57 1.44 3.86
C GLY A 38 16.21 2.07 4.20
N ASP A 39 15.71 2.92 3.30
CA ASP A 39 14.47 3.68 3.51
C ASP A 39 13.23 2.77 3.41
N VAL A 40 12.70 2.40 4.58
CA VAL A 40 11.54 1.53 4.73
C VAL A 40 10.25 2.20 4.23
N LEU A 41 10.09 3.52 4.42
CA LEU A 41 8.86 4.22 4.05
C LEU A 41 8.77 4.45 2.54
N ALA A 42 9.89 4.81 1.91
CA ALA A 42 9.96 4.92 0.45
C ALA A 42 9.70 3.57 -0.22
N ALA A 43 10.34 2.50 0.26
CA ALA A 43 10.12 1.15 -0.24
C ALA A 43 8.65 0.71 -0.07
N ALA A 44 8.05 0.95 1.10
CA ALA A 44 6.64 0.60 1.36
C ALA A 44 5.67 1.38 0.45
N ARG A 45 5.92 2.66 0.17
CA ARG A 45 5.11 3.47 -0.74
C ARG A 45 5.14 2.91 -2.16
N LEU A 46 6.33 2.59 -2.67
CA LEU A 46 6.49 2.00 -3.99
C LEU A 46 5.77 0.65 -4.07
N ALA A 47 5.96 -0.21 -3.07
CA ALA A 47 5.29 -1.50 -2.99
C ALA A 47 3.76 -1.36 -2.99
N GLY A 48 3.21 -0.42 -2.22
CA GLY A 48 1.76 -0.16 -2.18
C GLY A 48 1.18 0.28 -3.52
N ILE A 49 1.86 1.18 -4.24
CA ILE A 49 1.44 1.62 -5.59
C ILE A 49 1.49 0.46 -6.58
N MET A 50 2.53 -0.37 -6.51
CA MET A 50 2.66 -1.54 -7.39
C MET A 50 1.62 -2.62 -7.06
N ALA A 51 1.31 -2.82 -5.78
CA ALA A 51 0.27 -3.75 -5.34
C ALA A 51 -1.12 -3.32 -5.83
N ALA A 52 -1.46 -2.02 -5.73
CA ALA A 52 -2.75 -1.51 -6.20
C ALA A 52 -3.00 -1.85 -7.68
N LYS A 53 -1.98 -1.71 -8.54
CA LYS A 53 -2.07 -2.03 -9.97
C LYS A 53 -2.13 -3.54 -10.27
N LYS A 54 -1.72 -4.39 -9.34
CA LYS A 54 -1.73 -5.86 -9.49
C LYS A 54 -2.90 -6.53 -8.78
N THR A 55 -3.89 -5.77 -8.32
CA THR A 55 -5.00 -6.31 -7.52
C THR A 55 -5.75 -7.43 -8.23
N SER A 56 -5.99 -7.30 -9.54
CA SER A 56 -6.69 -8.32 -10.35
C SER A 56 -5.92 -9.63 -10.54
N ASP A 57 -4.59 -9.60 -10.37
CA ASP A 57 -3.77 -10.82 -10.44
C ASP A 57 -3.77 -11.56 -9.10
N LEU A 58 -4.09 -10.84 -8.00
CA LEU A 58 -4.05 -11.34 -6.63
C LEU A 58 -5.42 -11.77 -6.10
N ILE A 59 -6.52 -11.20 -6.62
CA ILE A 59 -7.90 -11.42 -6.18
C ILE A 59 -8.82 -11.65 -7.38
#